data_AF-A0A382T082-F1
#
_entry.id   AF-A0A382T082-F1
#
_cell.length_a   1.000
_cell.length_b   1.000
_cell.length_c   1.000
_cell.angle_alpha   90.00
_cell.angle_beta   90.00
_cell.angle_gamma   90.00
#
_symmetry.space_group_name_H-M   'P 1'
#
loop_
_entity.id
_entity.type
_entity.pdbx_description
1 polymer ?
#
loop_
_entity_poly.entity_id
_entity_poly.type
_entity_poly.pdbx_seq_one_letter_code
_entity_poly.pdbx_strand_id
1 'polypeptide(L)'
;MPGKTLIYVGAEADGLYRKEESDGRWEKLAKGMPPSPQVRAIAIHPNDAKTIFVGTQRGVYRTKDGGDNFERMNMAEGRHVWAIKFHPNDPKTMFLG
;
A
#
# COMPACT_ATOMS: atom_id res chain seq x y z
N MET A 1 -22.24 -12.77 -7.81
CA MET A 1 -22.14 -12.12 -6.49
C MET A 1 -21.55 -10.74 -6.74
N PRO A 2 -22.17 -9.63 -6.32
CA PRO A 2 -21.52 -8.33 -6.45
C PRO A 2 -20.15 -8.40 -5.78
N GLY A 3 -19.10 -7.96 -6.48
CA GLY A 3 -17.72 -8.05 -6.01
C GLY A 3 -17.54 -7.23 -4.74
N LYS A 4 -16.68 -7.71 -3.84
CA LYS A 4 -16.31 -6.95 -2.64
C LYS A 4 -15.57 -5.68 -3.03
N THR A 5 -16.03 -4.52 -2.57
CA THR A 5 -15.28 -3.26 -2.64
C THR A 5 -14.41 -3.13 -1.40
N LEU A 6 -13.10 -2.96 -1.58
CA LEU A 6 -12.16 -2.68 -0.49
C LEU A 6 -11.73 -1.21 -0.54
N ILE A 7 -11.70 -0.57 0.61
CA ILE A 7 -11.26 0.82 0.77
C ILE A 7 -10.01 0.83 1.63
N TYR A 8 -8.98 1.55 1.20
CA TYR A 8 -7.71 1.71 1.91
C TYR A 8 -7.48 3.17 2.27
N VAL A 9 -7.00 3.42 3.49
CA VAL A 9 -6.65 4.77 3.98
C VAL A 9 -5.26 4.74 4.59
N GLY A 10 -4.41 5.65 4.12
CA GLY A 10 -3.14 5.96 4.75
C GLY A 10 -3.31 7.11 5.75
N ALA A 11 -2.75 6.95 6.94
CA ALA A 11 -2.72 7.98 7.97
C ALA A 11 -1.30 8.56 8.09
N GLU A 12 -1.23 9.86 8.37
CA GLU A 12 0.04 10.60 8.49
C GLU A 12 0.91 10.08 9.64
N ALA A 13 0.33 9.58 10.73
CA ALA A 13 1.10 9.14 11.91
C ALA A 13 0.73 7.73 12.42
N ASP A 14 -0.16 7.02 11.71
CA ASP A 14 -0.80 5.82 12.28
C ASP A 14 -0.88 4.62 11.30
N GLY A 15 -0.31 4.74 10.11
CA GLY A 15 -0.14 3.61 9.19
C GLY A 15 -1.27 3.43 8.19
N LEU A 16 -1.54 2.17 7.82
CA LEU A 16 -2.46 1.78 6.77
C LEU A 16 -3.69 1.08 7.36
N TYR A 17 -4.87 1.43 6.86
CA TYR A 17 -6.13 0.81 7.22
C TYR A 17 -6.87 0.29 5.99
N ARG A 18 -7.65 -0.77 6.18
CA ARG A 18 -8.53 -1.37 5.17
C ARG A 18 -9.92 -1.60 5.76
N LYS A 19 -10.97 -1.45 4.96
CA LYS A 19 -12.30 -1.97 5.27
C LYS A 19 -12.99 -2.53 4.02
N GLU A 20 -13.96 -3.42 4.20
CA GLU A 20 -14.94 -3.69 3.15
C GLU A 20 -15.96 -2.54 3.12
N GLU A 21 -16.47 -2.20 1.94
CA GLU A 21 -17.49 -1.15 1.84
C GLU A 21 -18.74 -1.49 2.66
N SER A 22 -19.08 -2.78 2.71
CA SER A 22 -20.27 -3.35 3.37
C SER A 22 -20.13 -3.57 4.89
N ASP A 23 -18.92 -3.64 5.45
CA ASP A 23 -18.69 -4.12 6.83
C ASP A 23 -18.51 -3.00 7.87
N GLY A 24 -18.29 -1.77 7.41
CA GLY A 24 -18.15 -0.57 8.25
C GLY A 24 -16.97 -0.59 9.24
N ARG A 25 -16.10 -1.60 9.23
CA ARG A 25 -15.05 -1.78 10.25
C ARG A 25 -13.67 -1.62 9.63
N TRP A 26 -12.90 -0.69 10.19
CA TRP A 26 -11.51 -0.49 9.80
C TRP A 26 -10.60 -1.49 10.51
N GLU A 27 -9.79 -2.19 9.72
CA GLU A 27 -8.70 -3.04 10.17
C GLU A 27 -7.37 -2.34 9.91
N LYS A 28 -6.49 -2.33 10.92
CA LYS A 28 -5.13 -1.82 10.77
C LYS A 28 -4.23 -2.87 10.13
N LEU A 29 -3.60 -2.51 9.01
CA LEU A 29 -2.61 -3.33 8.34
C LEU A 29 -1.21 -2.87 8.78
N ALA A 30 -0.49 -3.69 9.54
CA ALA A 30 0.76 -3.27 10.17
C ALA A 30 1.92 -4.29 10.10
N LYS A 31 1.62 -5.57 9.86
CA LYS A 31 2.64 -6.62 9.92
C LYS A 31 3.72 -6.40 8.86
N GLY A 32 4.98 -6.36 9.28
CA GLY A 32 6.14 -6.13 8.40
C GLY A 32 6.37 -4.65 8.03
N MET A 33 5.51 -3.73 8.47
CA MET A 33 5.75 -2.30 8.41
C MET A 33 6.45 -1.78 9.68
N PRO A 34 7.17 -0.65 9.60
CA PRO A 34 7.78 -0.02 10.76
C PRO A 34 6.71 0.55 11.69
N PRO A 35 7.03 0.80 12.97
CA PRO A 35 6.11 1.49 13.88
C PRO A 35 5.78 2.89 13.35
N SER A 36 4.50 3.26 13.48
CA SER A 36 3.95 4.56 13.05
C SER A 36 4.44 5.02 11.67
N PRO A 37 4.20 4.24 10.59
CA PRO A 37 4.56 4.68 9.26
C PRO A 37 3.67 5.87 8.86
N GLN A 38 4.28 6.87 8.26
CA GLN A 38 3.54 7.95 7.60
C GLN A 38 3.17 7.45 6.21
N VAL A 39 1.95 6.94 6.05
CA VAL A 39 1.51 6.42 4.75
C VAL A 39 1.09 7.59 3.87
N ARG A 40 1.81 7.75 2.76
CA ARG A 40 1.67 8.90 1.85
C ARG A 40 1.13 8.50 0.49
N ALA A 41 1.40 7.28 0.05
CA ALA A 41 0.91 6.74 -1.21
C ALA A 41 0.47 5.29 -1.05
N ILE A 42 -0.59 4.92 -1.75
CA ILE A 42 -1.07 3.53 -1.87
C ILE A 42 -1.32 3.28 -3.36
N ALA A 43 -0.78 2.18 -3.88
CA ALA A 43 -1.05 1.74 -5.24
C ALA A 43 -1.29 0.23 -5.26
N ILE A 44 -2.41 -0.17 -5.87
CA ILE A 44 -2.76 -1.58 -6.09
C ILE A 44 -2.25 -1.97 -7.47
N HIS A 45 -1.62 -3.14 -7.58
CA HIS A 45 -1.15 -3.64 -8.86
C HIS A 45 -2.33 -3.88 -9.82
N PRO A 46 -2.28 -3.39 -11.07
CA PRO A 46 -3.44 -3.35 -11.96
C PRO A 46 -3.97 -4.74 -12.36
N ASN A 47 -3.11 -5.76 -12.34
CA ASN A 47 -3.47 -7.13 -12.71
C ASN A 47 -3.50 -8.10 -11.50
N ASP A 48 -3.24 -7.61 -10.28
CA ASP A 48 -3.25 -8.44 -9.08
C ASP A 48 -3.61 -7.60 -7.84
N ALA A 49 -4.88 -7.65 -7.45
CA ALA A 49 -5.37 -6.87 -6.31
C ALA A 49 -4.75 -7.26 -4.96
N LYS A 50 -4.08 -8.42 -4.85
CA LYS A 50 -3.36 -8.81 -3.62
C LYS A 50 -1.99 -8.16 -3.52
N THR A 51 -1.44 -7.69 -4.64
CA THR A 51 -0.16 -6.98 -4.64
C THR A 51 -0.40 -5.49 -4.46
N ILE A 52 0.03 -4.94 -3.32
CA ILE A 52 -0.18 -3.53 -2.95
C ILE A 52 1.17 -2.92 -2.56
N PHE A 53 1.41 -1.70 -3.01
CA PHE A 53 2.58 -0.90 -2.70
C PHE A 53 2.19 0.30 -1.85
N VAL A 54 2.98 0.55 -0.80
CA VAL A 54 2.73 1.58 0.20
C VAL A 54 3.97 2.47 0.27
N GLY A 55 3.81 3.73 -0.16
CA GLY A 55 4.83 4.76 -0.05
C GLY A 55 4.79 5.41 1.32
N THR A 56 5.96 5.50 1.96
CA THR A 56 6.11 6.07 3.31
C THR A 56 7.28 7.05 3.37
N GLN A 57 7.48 7.65 4.55
CA GLN A 57 8.68 8.43 4.87
C GLN A 57 9.97 7.57 4.93
N ARG A 58 9.86 6.24 4.93
CA ARG A 58 10.98 5.29 5.03
C ARG A 58 11.22 4.47 3.74
N GLY A 59 10.51 4.81 2.66
CA GLY A 59 10.54 4.11 1.38
C GLY A 59 9.24 3.36 1.08
N VAL A 60 9.32 2.38 0.19
CA VAL A 60 8.20 1.58 -0.30
C VAL A 60 8.14 0.23 0.43
N TYR A 61 6.93 -0.14 0.83
CA TYR A 61 6.60 -1.46 1.34
C TYR A 61 5.65 -2.15 0.37
N ARG A 62 5.79 -3.46 0.21
CA ARG A 62 4.98 -4.28 -0.69
C ARG A 62 4.38 -5.45 0.08
N THR A 63 3.09 -5.70 -0.12
CA THR A 63 2.43 -6.98 0.18
C THR A 63 2.14 -7.73 -1.12
N LYS A 64 2.07 -9.05 -1.05
CA LYS A 64 1.57 -9.94 -2.12
C LYS A 64 0.37 -10.78 -1.66
N ASP A 65 -0.10 -10.55 -0.43
CA ASP A 65 -1.14 -11.32 0.25
C ASP A 65 -2.35 -10.44 0.63
N GLY A 66 -2.51 -9.28 0.00
CA GLY A 66 -3.66 -8.40 0.20
C GLY A 66 -3.58 -7.52 1.45
N GLY A 67 -2.42 -7.48 2.10
CA GLY A 67 -2.15 -6.64 3.28
C GLY A 67 -1.87 -7.40 4.57
N ASP A 68 -1.81 -8.73 4.52
CA ASP A 68 -1.56 -9.57 5.70
C ASP A 68 -0.11 -9.47 6.15
N ASN A 69 0.84 -9.30 5.22
CA ASN A 69 2.25 -9.05 5.50
C ASN A 69 2.91 -8.13 4.46
N PHE A 70 3.73 -7.19 4.95
CA PHE A 70 4.50 -6.27 4.12
C PHE A 70 6.00 -6.56 4.19
N GLU A 71 6.69 -6.27 3.10
CA GLU A 71 8.14 -6.33 2.98
C GLU A 71 8.66 -4.98 2.49
N ARG A 72 9.74 -4.48 3.08
CA ARG A 72 10.42 -3.29 2.56
C ARG A 72 11.08 -3.62 1.23
N MET A 73 10.84 -2.79 0.21
CA MET A 73 11.56 -2.92 -1.06
C MET A 73 13.01 -2.45 -0.93
N ASN A 74 13.90 -3.10 -1.69
CA ASN A 74 15.31 -2.70 -1.72
C ASN A 74 15.46 -1.34 -2.43
N MET A 75 15.65 -0.29 -1.64
CA MET A 75 15.88 1.07 -2.12
C MET A 75 16.76 1.83 -1.13
N ALA A 76 17.47 2.83 -1.66
CA ALA A 76 18.31 3.73 -0.86
C ALA A 76 17.51 4.36 0.29
N GLU A 77 18.16 4.52 1.43
CA GLU A 77 17.55 5.15 2.60
C GLU A 77 17.25 6.64 2.37
N GLY A 78 16.35 7.20 3.19
CA GLY A 78 15.99 8.62 3.13
C GLY A 78 15.14 9.02 1.91
N ARG A 79 14.64 8.07 1.12
CA ARG A 79 13.72 8.33 0.01
C ARG A 79 12.28 8.31 0.51
N HIS A 80 11.71 9.51 0.66
CA HIS A 80 10.29 9.70 0.92
C HIS A 80 9.51 9.42 -0.37
N VAL A 81 8.37 8.74 -0.25
CA VAL A 81 7.54 8.41 -1.42
C VAL A 81 6.14 8.98 -1.22
N TRP A 82 5.81 9.97 -2.03
CA TRP A 82 4.54 10.70 -2.04
C TRP A 82 3.59 10.21 -3.12
N ALA A 83 4.11 9.59 -4.18
CA ALA A 83 3.29 9.04 -5.25
C ALA A 83 3.85 7.70 -5.75
N ILE A 84 2.93 6.80 -6.09
CA ILE A 84 3.23 5.56 -6.81
C ILE A 84 2.23 5.46 -7.96
N LYS A 85 2.74 5.30 -9.19
CA LYS A 85 1.91 5.11 -10.38
C LYS A 85 2.48 4.00 -11.24
N PHE A 86 1.64 3.03 -11.59
CA PHE A 86 2.01 2.02 -12.60
C PHE A 86 2.00 2.65 -13.99
N HIS A 87 2.90 2.18 -14.86
CA HIS A 87 2.81 2.48 -16.27
C HIS A 87 1.51 1.85 -16.82
N PRO A 88 0.68 2.61 -17.57
CA PRO A 88 -0.67 2.18 -17.93
C PRO A 88 -0.72 0.92 -18.80
N ASN A 89 0.34 0.69 -19.60
CA ASN A 89 0.42 -0.44 -20.52
C ASN A 89 1.55 -1.42 -20.17
N ASP A 90 2.23 -1.23 -19.03
CA ASP A 90 3.28 -2.13 -18.56
C ASP A 90 3.25 -2.23 -17.03
N PRO A 91 2.56 -3.23 -16.46
CA PRO A 91 2.42 -3.37 -15.02
C PRO A 91 3.74 -3.73 -14.31
N LYS A 92 4.80 -4.08 -15.06
CA LYS A 92 6.14 -4.34 -14.51
C LYS A 92 6.91 -3.06 -14.23
N THR A 93 6.44 -1.93 -14.75
CA THR A 93 7.05 -0.61 -14.60
C THR A 93 6.17 0.29 -13.72
N MET A 94 6.78 0.96 -12.75
CA MET A 94 6.12 1.97 -11.92
C MET A 94 7.03 3.17 -11.68
N PHE A 95 6.42 4.33 -11.47
CA PHE A 95 7.08 5.58 -11.10
C PHE A 95 6.84 5.87 -9.63
N LEU A 96 7.91 6.28 -8.94
CA LEU A 96 7.89 6.72 -7.54
C LEU A 96 8.27 8.21 -7.50
N GLY A 97 7.43 9.03 -6.87
CA GLY A 97 7.64 10.48 -6.68
C GLY A 97 7.55 10.88 -5.22
#